data_AF-A0A412EV66-F1
#
_entry.id   AF-A0A412EV66-F1
#
_cell.length_a   1.000
_cell.length_b   1.000
_cell.length_c   1.000
_cell.angle_alpha   90.00
_cell.angle_beta   90.00
_cell.angle_gamma   90.00
#
_symmetry.space_group_name_H-M   'P 1'
#
loop_
_entity.id
_entity.type
_entity.pdbx_description
1 polymer ?
#
loop_
_entity_poly.entity_id
_entity_poly.type
_entity_poly.pdbx_seq_one_letter_code
_entity_poly.pdbx_strand_id
1 'polypeptide(L)'
;MVFLKVEELRMKSILCYGDSNTYGLMPDSPDRYPRDVRWTGILQKKLGEDYYVIEEGLSGRTTLWDDPIEEHKNGKKYLLPCLDSHKPVDLVILMLGTNDLKTRFSLTPFDIGASVENLVKVLLKSDAGIDYQPPKVLLVTPVPIHSVGRDDLDHMFFDVEERSQALAHYYEEVANRYLIEYLNPGSAIETNELDGIHYSAKGHAAMAELMEKKVREILE
;
A
#
# COMPACT_ATOMS: atom_id res chain seq x y z
N MET A 1 -9.33 21.04 -37.79
CA MET A 1 -8.76 21.39 -36.47
C MET A 1 -9.30 20.37 -35.50
N VAL A 2 -8.57 19.27 -35.29
CA VAL A 2 -8.98 18.24 -34.34
C VAL A 2 -8.65 18.80 -32.96
N PHE A 3 -9.67 19.15 -32.20
CA PHE A 3 -9.51 19.34 -30.76
C PHE A 3 -9.19 17.96 -30.20
N LEU A 4 -7.91 17.60 -30.13
CA LEU A 4 -7.48 16.55 -29.21
C LEU A 4 -7.97 16.99 -27.85
N LYS A 5 -8.89 16.22 -27.25
CA LYS A 5 -9.30 16.45 -25.87
C LYS A 5 -8.02 16.46 -25.05
N VAL A 6 -7.77 17.53 -24.31
CA VAL A 6 -6.61 17.66 -23.42
C VAL A 6 -6.52 16.48 -22.43
N GLU A 7 -7.63 15.75 -22.21
CA GLU A 7 -7.70 14.47 -21.49
C GLU A 7 -6.79 13.37 -22.06
N GLU A 8 -6.54 13.28 -23.37
CA GLU A 8 -5.76 12.20 -24.00
C GLU A 8 -4.23 12.40 -23.91
N LEU A 9 -3.75 13.57 -23.47
CA LEU A 9 -2.32 13.93 -23.46
C LEU A 9 -1.75 14.14 -22.04
N ARG A 10 -2.53 13.83 -21.00
CA ARG A 10 -2.12 13.99 -19.61
C ARG A 10 -1.45 12.72 -19.10
N MET A 11 -0.26 12.88 -18.52
CA MET A 11 0.42 11.86 -17.71
C MET A 11 -0.44 11.48 -16.50
N LYS A 12 -0.76 10.19 -16.36
CA LYS A 12 -1.60 9.64 -15.28
C LYS A 12 -0.78 9.44 -14.01
N SER A 13 -1.17 10.09 -12.93
CA SER A 13 -0.47 10.07 -11.66
C SER A 13 -1.01 8.97 -10.73
N ILE A 14 -0.11 8.19 -10.15
CA ILE A 14 -0.43 7.07 -9.26
C ILE A 14 0.28 7.27 -7.94
N LEU A 15 -0.47 7.42 -6.86
CA LEU A 15 0.06 7.54 -5.50
C LEU A 15 0.11 6.17 -4.84
N CYS A 16 1.32 5.66 -4.57
CA CYS A 16 1.53 4.43 -3.82
C CYS A 16 1.69 4.74 -2.32
N TYR A 17 0.59 4.66 -1.56
CA TYR A 17 0.55 4.98 -0.14
C TYR A 17 0.66 3.71 0.71
N GLY A 18 1.81 3.51 1.37
CA GLY A 18 2.06 2.30 2.14
C GLY A 18 3.15 2.41 3.19
N ASP A 19 3.64 1.26 3.63
CA ASP A 19 4.61 1.12 4.72
C ASP A 19 6.04 0.76 4.22
N SER A 20 6.79 -0.03 4.98
CA SER A 20 8.15 -0.47 4.65
C SER A 20 8.22 -1.29 3.37
N ASN A 21 7.18 -2.05 3.02
CA ASN A 21 7.15 -2.83 1.79
C ASN A 21 6.86 -1.97 0.55
N THR A 22 6.26 -0.78 0.74
CA THR A 22 6.18 0.26 -0.29
C THR A 22 7.46 1.11 -0.34
N TYR A 23 8.05 1.39 0.81
CA TYR A 23 9.35 2.04 0.92
C TYR A 23 10.46 1.21 0.26
N GLY A 24 10.38 -0.13 0.35
CA GLY A 24 11.42 -1.06 -0.08
C GLY A 24 12.53 -1.17 0.96
N LEU A 25 12.18 -1.44 2.21
CA LEU A 25 13.15 -1.73 3.26
C LEU A 25 13.84 -3.07 2.97
N MET A 26 15.16 -3.11 3.08
CA MET A 26 15.91 -4.36 2.95
C MET A 26 15.78 -5.20 4.24
N PRO A 27 15.63 -6.52 4.15
CA PRO A 27 15.43 -7.39 5.31
C PRO A 27 16.72 -7.66 6.10
N ASP A 28 17.88 -7.52 5.46
CA ASP A 28 19.21 -7.80 6.01
C ASP A 28 19.94 -6.56 6.54
N SER A 29 19.37 -5.37 6.36
CA SER A 29 20.00 -4.09 6.69
C SER A 29 18.95 -2.99 6.89
N PRO A 30 19.25 -1.90 7.61
CA PRO A 30 18.33 -0.76 7.74
C PRO A 30 18.21 0.07 6.44
N ASP A 31 18.85 -0.38 5.36
CA ASP A 31 18.95 0.34 4.11
C ASP A 31 17.71 0.13 3.22
N ARG A 32 17.59 0.99 2.20
CA ARG A 32 16.50 0.96 1.23
C ARG A 32 16.96 0.30 -0.06
N TYR A 33 16.14 -0.59 -0.62
CA TYR A 33 16.35 -1.11 -1.97
C TYR A 33 16.48 0.03 -2.98
N PRO A 34 17.40 -0.08 -3.97
CA PRO A 34 17.48 0.85 -5.09
C PRO A 34 16.14 0.98 -5.84
N ARG A 35 15.92 2.13 -6.49
CA ARG A 35 14.64 2.44 -7.14
C ARG A 35 14.22 1.39 -8.16
N ASP A 36 15.16 0.84 -8.92
CA ASP A 36 14.94 -0.19 -9.93
C ASP A 36 14.68 -1.60 -9.37
N VAL A 37 14.80 -1.78 -8.05
CA VAL A 37 14.47 -3.03 -7.34
C VAL A 37 13.10 -2.92 -6.64
N ARG A 38 12.74 -1.75 -6.13
CA ARG A 38 11.45 -1.55 -5.45
C ARG A 38 10.28 -1.72 -6.42
N TRP A 39 9.20 -2.34 -5.95
CA TRP A 39 8.04 -2.64 -6.79
C TRP A 39 7.45 -1.38 -7.46
N THR A 40 7.47 -0.25 -6.77
CA THR A 40 7.00 1.05 -7.29
C THR A 40 7.87 1.59 -8.43
N GLY A 41 9.19 1.46 -8.34
CA GLY A 41 10.09 1.89 -9.41
C GLY A 41 10.08 0.93 -10.60
N ILE A 42 9.93 -0.39 -10.35
CA ILE A 42 9.69 -1.38 -11.40
C ILE A 42 8.35 -1.08 -12.11
N LEU A 43 7.29 -0.76 -11.35
CA LEU A 43 5.99 -0.36 -11.88
C LEU A 43 6.10 0.88 -12.78
N GLN A 44 6.79 1.94 -12.33
CA GLN A 44 7.05 3.13 -13.16
C GLN A 44 7.70 2.76 -14.50
N LYS A 45 8.75 1.93 -14.47
CA LYS A 45 9.47 1.52 -15.68
C LYS A 45 8.57 0.73 -16.64
N LYS A 46 7.70 -0.13 -16.11
CA LYS A 46 6.77 -0.95 -16.89
C LYS A 46 5.64 -0.13 -17.51
N LEU A 47 5.08 0.83 -16.76
CA LEU A 47 4.01 1.70 -17.23
C LEU A 47 4.48 2.71 -18.28
N GLY A 48 5.75 3.15 -18.20
CA GLY A 48 6.33 4.09 -19.15
C GLY A 48 6.01 5.56 -18.85
N GLU A 49 6.23 6.42 -19.85
CA GLU A 49 6.17 7.89 -19.70
C GLU A 49 4.74 8.45 -19.62
N ASP A 50 3.73 7.65 -19.96
CA ASP A 50 2.32 8.05 -19.83
C ASP A 50 1.84 8.05 -18.37
N TYR A 51 2.67 7.58 -17.44
CA TYR A 51 2.35 7.46 -16.03
C TYR A 51 3.42 8.08 -15.14
N TYR A 52 3.01 8.59 -13.98
CA TYR A 52 3.88 9.08 -12.92
C TYR A 52 3.56 8.39 -11.60
N VAL A 53 4.47 7.53 -11.14
CA VAL A 53 4.35 6.79 -9.89
C VAL A 53 5.02 7.56 -8.75
N ILE A 54 4.22 7.92 -7.75
CA ILE A 54 4.61 8.67 -6.56
C ILE A 54 4.80 7.66 -5.42
N GLU A 55 6.02 7.57 -4.90
CA GLU A 55 6.41 6.63 -3.85
C GLU A 55 6.20 7.23 -2.45
N GLU A 56 5.06 6.95 -1.82
CA GLU A 56 4.74 7.39 -0.46
C GLU A 56 4.72 6.20 0.51
N GLY A 57 5.85 5.47 0.56
CA GLY A 57 6.11 4.41 1.52
C GLY A 57 6.84 4.91 2.76
N LEU A 58 6.36 4.56 3.96
CA LEU A 58 6.98 4.93 5.23
C LEU A 58 7.09 3.70 6.15
N SER A 59 8.31 3.23 6.42
CA SER A 59 8.54 2.10 7.32
C SER A 59 7.87 2.33 8.68
N GLY A 60 7.15 1.31 9.16
CA GLY A 60 6.38 1.35 10.41
C GLY A 60 4.99 1.98 10.30
N ARG A 61 4.61 2.57 9.16
CA ARG A 61 3.30 3.23 8.99
C ARG A 61 2.15 2.26 9.30
N THR A 62 1.28 2.68 10.21
CA THR A 62 0.02 2.02 10.55
C THR A 62 -1.11 2.61 9.72
N THR A 63 -2.30 2.01 9.77
CA THR A 63 -3.48 2.61 9.15
C THR A 63 -3.83 3.97 9.79
N LEU A 64 -4.26 3.99 11.05
CA LEU A 64 -4.70 5.21 11.76
C LEU A 64 -4.23 5.28 13.21
N TRP A 65 -3.37 4.36 13.64
CA TRP A 65 -2.95 4.22 15.03
C TRP A 65 -1.66 4.99 15.29
N ASP A 66 -1.63 5.76 16.37
CA ASP A 66 -0.38 6.32 16.86
C ASP A 66 0.46 5.20 17.49
N ASP A 67 1.65 4.93 16.94
CA ASP A 67 2.60 4.02 17.58
C ASP A 67 3.26 4.77 18.75
N PRO A 68 3.09 4.30 20.00
CA PRO A 68 3.63 4.97 21.18
C PRO A 68 5.16 4.84 21.30
N ILE A 69 5.79 4.01 20.46
CA ILE A 69 7.24 3.78 20.43
C ILE A 69 7.85 4.38 19.16
N GLU A 70 7.20 4.19 18.00
CA GLU A 70 7.65 4.73 16.72
C GLU A 70 6.83 5.98 16.36
N GLU A 71 7.35 7.17 16.62
CA GLU A 71 6.59 8.40 16.34
C GLU A 71 6.31 8.60 14.83
N HIS A 72 5.27 9.37 14.54
CA HIS A 72 4.86 9.78 13.18
C HIS A 72 4.43 8.66 12.22
N LYS A 73 4.01 7.51 12.76
CA LYS A 73 3.57 6.35 11.94
C LYS A 73 2.08 6.30 11.61
N ASN A 74 1.29 7.23 12.12
CA ASN A 74 -0.14 7.27 11.86
C ASN A 74 -0.45 7.63 10.40
N GLY A 75 -0.85 6.64 9.60
CA GLY A 75 -1.15 6.83 8.19
C GLY A 75 -2.27 7.85 7.94
N LYS A 76 -3.33 7.85 8.76
CA LYS A 76 -4.44 8.78 8.61
C LYS A 76 -4.04 10.24 8.80
N LYS A 77 -3.19 10.55 9.79
CA LYS A 77 -2.75 11.93 10.08
C LYS A 77 -1.99 12.56 8.92
N TYR A 78 -1.24 11.77 8.15
CA TYR A 78 -0.45 12.26 7.02
C TYR A 78 -1.20 12.16 5.67
N LEU A 79 -2.23 11.32 5.57
CA LEU A 79 -2.90 11.03 4.30
C LEU A 79 -3.44 12.27 3.56
N LEU A 80 -4.14 13.17 4.26
CA LEU A 80 -4.67 14.40 3.64
C LEU A 80 -3.55 15.38 3.21
N PRO A 81 -2.58 15.74 4.07
CA PRO A 81 -1.42 16.52 3.64
C PRO A 81 -0.68 15.92 2.43
N CYS A 82 -0.54 14.58 2.39
CA CYS A 82 0.05 13.85 1.27
C CYS A 82 -0.76 14.06 -0.02
N LEU A 83 -2.08 13.84 0.03
CA LEU A 83 -2.96 14.04 -1.11
C LEU A 83 -2.92 15.47 -1.64
N ASP A 84 -3.01 16.47 -0.76
CA ASP A 84 -2.98 17.87 -1.14
C ASP A 84 -1.66 18.30 -1.79
N SER A 85 -0.55 17.64 -1.42
CA SER A 85 0.77 17.90 -1.99
C SER A 85 0.96 17.31 -3.40
N HIS A 86 0.13 16.33 -3.77
CA HIS A 86 0.28 15.57 -5.03
C HIS A 86 -0.91 15.70 -5.99
N LYS A 87 -2.01 16.36 -5.59
CA LYS A 87 -3.20 16.49 -6.44
C LYS A 87 -2.92 17.32 -7.72
N PRO A 88 -3.58 17.00 -8.85
CA PRO A 88 -4.59 15.95 -9.03
C PRO A 88 -3.98 14.54 -9.25
N VAL A 89 -4.50 13.54 -8.53
CA VAL A 89 -4.09 12.12 -8.55
C VAL A 89 -5.11 11.26 -9.30
N ASP A 90 -4.69 10.42 -10.25
CA ASP A 90 -5.61 9.55 -11.01
C ASP A 90 -5.99 8.29 -10.23
N LEU A 91 -5.00 7.69 -9.52
CA LEU A 91 -5.18 6.48 -8.73
C LEU A 91 -4.38 6.54 -7.42
N VAL A 92 -5.01 6.18 -6.30
CA VAL A 92 -4.33 5.89 -5.04
C VAL A 92 -4.30 4.38 -4.83
N ILE A 93 -3.09 3.83 -4.70
CA ILE A 93 -2.87 2.45 -4.26
C ILE A 93 -2.62 2.50 -2.75
N LEU A 94 -3.55 1.95 -1.97
CA LEU A 94 -3.48 1.91 -0.51
C LEU A 94 -3.10 0.50 -0.05
N MET A 95 -1.89 0.35 0.51
CA MET A 95 -1.38 -0.93 1.04
C MET A 95 -0.81 -0.71 2.44
N LEU A 96 -1.66 -0.89 3.46
CA LEU A 96 -1.32 -0.76 4.88
C LEU A 96 -2.04 -1.83 5.69
N GLY A 97 -1.56 -2.09 6.91
CA GLY A 97 -2.15 -3.05 7.85
C GLY A 97 -1.13 -3.98 8.51
N THR A 98 0.05 -4.16 7.90
CA THR A 98 1.10 -5.01 8.46
C THR A 98 1.54 -4.53 9.84
N ASN A 99 1.80 -3.23 10.01
CA ASN A 99 2.24 -2.69 11.31
C ASN A 99 1.13 -2.68 12.36
N ASP A 100 -0.14 -2.65 11.96
CA ASP A 100 -1.28 -2.74 12.86
C ASP A 100 -1.35 -4.11 13.56
N LEU A 101 -0.73 -5.15 12.98
CA LEU A 101 -0.61 -6.48 13.58
C LEU A 101 0.33 -6.53 14.78
N LYS A 102 1.19 -5.51 14.98
CA LYS A 102 2.11 -5.44 16.12
C LYS A 102 1.31 -5.66 17.41
N THR A 103 1.74 -6.58 18.26
CA THR A 103 1.07 -6.98 19.51
C THR A 103 0.75 -5.78 20.40
N ARG A 104 1.61 -4.76 20.40
CA ARG A 104 1.46 -3.53 21.19
C ARG A 104 0.15 -2.77 20.93
N PHE A 105 -0.48 -2.95 19.77
CA PHE A 105 -1.76 -2.31 19.46
C PHE A 105 -2.98 -3.14 19.89
N SER A 106 -2.78 -4.44 20.15
CA SER A 106 -3.85 -5.37 20.54
C SER A 106 -5.08 -5.36 19.63
N LEU A 107 -4.86 -5.20 18.31
CA LEU A 107 -5.93 -5.11 17.31
C LEU A 107 -6.27 -6.48 16.74
N THR A 108 -7.57 -6.71 16.55
CA THR A 108 -8.07 -7.85 15.77
C THR A 108 -8.00 -7.54 14.27
N PRO A 109 -8.01 -8.56 13.39
CA PRO A 109 -8.16 -8.35 11.95
C PRO A 109 -9.40 -7.52 11.57
N PHE A 110 -10.49 -7.67 12.33
CA PHE A 110 -11.70 -6.84 12.20
C PHE A 110 -11.41 -5.35 12.45
N ASP A 111 -10.69 -5.03 13.53
CA ASP A 111 -10.32 -3.65 13.86
C ASP A 111 -9.41 -3.04 12.79
N ILE A 112 -8.49 -3.83 12.22
CA ILE A 112 -7.61 -3.40 11.13
C ILE A 112 -8.42 -3.13 9.86
N GLY A 113 -9.37 -4.00 9.52
CA GLY A 113 -10.31 -3.78 8.42
C GLY A 113 -11.13 -2.49 8.58
N ALA A 114 -11.69 -2.26 9.77
CA ALA A 114 -12.40 -1.02 10.10
C ALA A 114 -11.48 0.23 10.04
N SER A 115 -10.20 0.05 10.35
CA SER A 115 -9.20 1.12 10.29
C SER A 115 -8.85 1.51 8.85
N VAL A 116 -8.67 0.53 7.96
CA VAL A 116 -8.51 0.77 6.52
C VAL A 116 -9.77 1.37 5.90
N GLU A 117 -10.96 0.92 6.30
CA GLU A 117 -12.21 1.54 5.87
C GLU A 117 -12.23 3.04 6.18
N ASN A 118 -11.63 3.46 7.30
CA ASN A 118 -11.51 4.87 7.64
C ASN A 118 -10.65 5.64 6.63
N LEU A 119 -9.52 5.06 6.21
CA LEU A 119 -8.66 5.65 5.18
C LEU A 119 -9.37 5.72 3.83
N VAL A 120 -10.07 4.66 3.43
CA VAL A 120 -10.90 4.64 2.21
C VAL A 120 -11.93 5.77 2.24
N LYS A 121 -12.64 5.98 3.37
CA LYS A 121 -13.58 7.10 3.54
C LYS A 121 -12.90 8.46 3.40
N VAL A 122 -11.66 8.62 3.84
CA VAL A 122 -10.89 9.87 3.65
C VAL A 122 -10.59 10.08 2.17
N LEU A 123 -10.11 9.06 1.46
CA LEU A 123 -9.82 9.13 0.03
C LEU A 123 -11.06 9.50 -0.78
N LEU A 124 -12.19 8.82 -0.54
CA LEU A 124 -13.45 9.02 -1.26
C LEU A 124 -14.14 10.36 -0.95
N LYS A 125 -13.73 11.06 0.10
CA LYS A 125 -14.21 12.41 0.45
C LYS A 125 -13.24 13.51 0.05
N SER A 126 -12.05 13.16 -0.43
CA SER A 126 -11.05 14.14 -0.85
C SER A 126 -11.42 14.74 -2.21
N ASP A 127 -10.86 15.92 -2.49
CA ASP A 127 -10.91 16.60 -3.79
C ASP A 127 -9.60 16.36 -4.58
N ALA A 128 -8.86 15.31 -4.23
CA ALA A 128 -7.49 15.13 -4.67
C ALA A 128 -7.35 14.56 -6.08
N GLY A 129 -8.44 14.12 -6.70
CA GLY A 129 -8.47 13.56 -8.05
C GLY A 129 -8.68 14.60 -9.14
N ILE A 130 -8.92 14.11 -10.36
CA ILE A 130 -9.18 14.95 -11.52
C ILE A 130 -10.47 15.76 -11.30
N ASP A 131 -10.46 17.02 -11.73
CA ASP A 131 -11.61 17.93 -11.62
C ASP A 131 -12.21 18.00 -10.20
N TYR A 132 -11.32 17.95 -9.19
CA TYR A 132 -11.68 18.01 -7.77
C TYR A 132 -12.59 16.86 -7.31
N GLN A 133 -12.63 15.75 -8.06
CA GLN A 133 -13.29 14.51 -7.66
C GLN A 133 -12.37 13.68 -6.74
N PRO A 134 -12.89 12.70 -5.99
CA PRO A 134 -12.01 11.73 -5.35
C PRO A 134 -11.21 10.94 -6.39
N PRO A 135 -9.93 10.59 -6.11
CA PRO A 135 -9.15 9.73 -7.00
C PRO A 135 -9.77 8.32 -7.05
N LYS A 136 -9.46 7.55 -8.10
CA LYS A 136 -9.72 6.10 -8.05
C LYS A 136 -8.92 5.49 -6.90
N VAL A 137 -9.45 4.47 -6.24
CA VAL A 137 -8.78 3.80 -5.12
C VAL A 137 -8.63 2.32 -5.43
N LEU A 138 -7.39 1.84 -5.36
CA LEU A 138 -7.06 0.43 -5.32
C LEU A 138 -6.66 0.08 -3.88
N LEU A 139 -7.52 -0.67 -3.19
CA LEU A 139 -7.21 -1.25 -1.90
C LEU A 139 -6.45 -2.56 -2.10
N VAL A 140 -5.27 -2.65 -1.49
CA VAL A 140 -4.40 -3.83 -1.55
C VAL A 140 -4.27 -4.41 -0.16
N THR A 141 -4.62 -5.69 -0.01
CA THR A 141 -4.32 -6.42 1.23
C THR A 141 -2.81 -6.61 1.32
N PRO A 142 -2.17 -6.28 2.46
CA PRO A 142 -0.76 -6.59 2.66
C PRO A 142 -0.49 -8.09 2.52
N VAL A 143 0.70 -8.45 2.03
CA VAL A 143 1.11 -9.85 1.95
C VAL A 143 1.15 -10.44 3.37
N PRO A 144 0.60 -11.64 3.60
CA PRO A 144 0.66 -12.29 4.90
C PRO A 144 2.11 -12.44 5.40
N ILE A 145 2.30 -12.23 6.70
CA ILE A 145 3.60 -12.32 7.36
C ILE A 145 3.65 -13.58 8.23
N HIS A 146 4.86 -14.08 8.48
CA HIS A 146 5.07 -15.34 9.21
C HIS A 146 6.25 -15.26 10.18
N SER A 147 6.29 -16.17 11.14
CA SER A 147 7.42 -16.27 12.07
C SER A 147 8.62 -16.91 11.38
N VAL A 148 9.81 -16.39 11.70
CA VAL A 148 11.10 -16.97 11.31
C VAL A 148 11.90 -17.48 12.52
N GLY A 149 11.24 -17.64 13.68
CA GLY A 149 11.86 -18.08 14.94
C GLY A 149 12.82 -17.05 15.54
N ARG A 150 12.55 -15.76 15.32
CA ARG A 150 13.33 -14.65 15.87
C ARG A 150 12.57 -14.04 17.05
N ASP A 151 13.10 -14.22 18.25
CA ASP A 151 12.46 -13.78 19.49
C ASP A 151 12.00 -12.32 19.46
N ASP A 152 12.80 -11.40 18.94
CA ASP A 152 12.48 -9.97 18.87
C ASP A 152 11.25 -9.69 17.97
N LEU A 153 11.16 -10.38 16.84
CA LEU A 153 10.04 -10.24 15.90
C LEU A 153 8.80 -10.99 16.37
N ASP A 154 8.97 -12.19 16.93
CA ASP A 154 7.86 -13.02 17.42
C ASP A 154 7.16 -12.36 18.63
N HIS A 155 7.92 -11.65 19.48
CA HIS A 155 7.33 -10.81 20.52
C HIS A 155 6.63 -9.57 19.96
N MET A 156 7.16 -9.00 18.87
CA MET A 156 6.54 -7.85 18.21
C MET A 156 5.24 -8.24 17.49
N PHE A 157 5.18 -9.43 16.91
CA PHE A 157 4.10 -9.94 16.08
C PHE A 157 3.64 -11.32 16.57
N PHE A 158 2.88 -11.32 17.68
CA PHE A 158 2.40 -12.56 18.27
C PHE A 158 1.27 -13.16 17.43
N ASP A 159 1.38 -14.48 17.18
CA ASP A 159 0.39 -15.29 16.45
C ASP A 159 -0.07 -14.65 15.13
N VAL A 160 0.91 -14.18 14.37
CA VAL A 160 0.66 -13.22 13.29
C VAL A 160 0.22 -13.85 11.98
N GLU A 161 0.50 -15.14 11.77
CA GLU A 161 0.18 -15.83 10.52
C GLU A 161 -1.33 -15.85 10.26
N GLU A 162 -2.11 -16.36 11.21
CA GLU A 162 -3.57 -16.40 11.09
C GLU A 162 -4.16 -14.98 10.98
N ARG A 163 -3.68 -14.06 11.82
CA ARG A 163 -4.18 -12.68 11.87
C ARG A 163 -3.89 -11.91 10.57
N SER A 164 -2.71 -12.09 9.98
CA SER A 164 -2.33 -11.43 8.73
C SER A 164 -3.10 -11.99 7.53
N GLN A 165 -3.33 -13.31 7.48
CA GLN A 165 -4.14 -13.95 6.44
C GLN A 165 -5.60 -13.50 6.51
N ALA A 166 -6.15 -13.32 7.71
CA ALA A 166 -7.53 -12.90 7.92
C ALA A 166 -7.83 -11.48 7.41
N LEU A 167 -6.82 -10.61 7.21
CA LEU A 167 -7.02 -9.25 6.70
C LEU A 167 -7.71 -9.24 5.33
N ALA A 168 -7.41 -10.21 4.46
CA ALA A 168 -7.95 -10.29 3.11
C ALA A 168 -9.49 -10.30 3.10
N HIS A 169 -10.10 -11.04 4.03
CA HIS A 169 -11.56 -11.11 4.17
C HIS A 169 -12.16 -9.72 4.43
N TYR A 170 -11.63 -8.99 5.42
CA TYR A 170 -12.15 -7.69 5.79
C TYR A 170 -11.88 -6.61 4.74
N TYR A 171 -10.73 -6.67 4.05
CA TYR A 171 -10.38 -5.68 3.03
C TYR A 171 -11.25 -5.85 1.78
N GLU A 172 -11.54 -7.10 1.39
CA GLU A 172 -12.48 -7.40 0.31
C GLU A 172 -13.90 -6.91 0.65
N GLU A 173 -14.38 -7.11 1.88
CA GLU A 173 -15.67 -6.58 2.33
C GLU A 173 -15.72 -5.05 2.25
N VAL A 174 -14.64 -4.36 2.66
CA VAL A 174 -14.53 -2.90 2.55
C VAL A 174 -14.56 -2.48 1.08
N ALA A 175 -13.78 -3.12 0.22
CA ALA A 175 -13.74 -2.77 -1.19
C ALA A 175 -15.11 -2.92 -1.87
N ASN A 176 -15.80 -4.04 -1.60
CA ASN A 176 -17.15 -4.30 -2.09
C ASN A 176 -18.17 -3.29 -1.57
N ARG A 177 -18.08 -2.88 -0.30
CA ARG A 177 -19.01 -1.91 0.30
C ARG A 177 -18.90 -0.52 -0.34
N TYR A 178 -17.69 -0.11 -0.71
CA TYR A 178 -17.44 1.21 -1.29
C TYR A 178 -17.31 1.20 -2.82
N LEU A 179 -17.46 0.04 -3.45
CA LEU A 179 -17.33 -0.13 -4.90
C LEU A 179 -15.99 0.40 -5.44
N ILE A 180 -14.91 0.11 -4.70
CA ILE A 180 -13.54 0.46 -5.08
C ILE A 180 -12.80 -0.76 -5.60
N GLU A 181 -11.65 -0.52 -6.24
CA GLU A 181 -10.82 -1.59 -6.77
C GLU A 181 -10.12 -2.35 -5.65
N TYR A 182 -9.94 -3.66 -5.84
CA TYR A 182 -9.33 -4.54 -4.86
C TYR A 182 -8.27 -5.44 -5.49
N LEU A 183 -7.21 -5.70 -4.73
CA LEU A 183 -6.20 -6.71 -5.06
C LEU A 183 -5.75 -7.42 -3.78
N ASN A 184 -5.79 -8.75 -3.80
CA ASN A 184 -5.13 -9.59 -2.80
C ASN A 184 -3.92 -10.28 -3.42
N PRO A 185 -2.69 -9.87 -3.09
CA PRO A 185 -1.48 -10.57 -3.54
C PRO A 185 -1.37 -11.99 -2.97
N GLY A 186 -2.00 -12.26 -1.83
CA GLY A 186 -1.92 -13.55 -1.14
C GLY A 186 -0.48 -13.96 -0.85
N SER A 187 -0.19 -15.25 -1.01
CA SER A 187 1.16 -15.82 -0.87
C SER A 187 1.98 -15.80 -2.18
N ALA A 188 1.52 -15.10 -3.22
CA ALA A 188 2.24 -15.03 -4.50
C ALA A 188 3.53 -14.17 -4.41
N ILE A 189 3.68 -13.39 -3.33
CA ILE A 189 4.79 -12.47 -3.12
C ILE A 189 5.74 -13.08 -2.10
N GLU A 190 6.97 -13.32 -2.52
CA GLU A 190 8.03 -13.85 -1.66
C GLU A 190 8.44 -12.80 -0.61
N THR A 191 8.19 -13.09 0.66
CA THR A 191 8.81 -12.41 1.80
C THR A 191 10.17 -13.05 2.11
N ASN A 192 11.04 -12.30 2.76
CA ASN A 192 12.39 -12.74 3.06
C ASN A 192 12.41 -13.68 4.27
N GLU A 193 13.24 -14.73 4.20
CA GLU A 193 13.38 -15.73 5.28
C GLU A 193 14.07 -15.20 6.55
N LEU A 194 14.65 -13.99 6.52
CA LEU A 194 15.34 -13.37 7.66
C LEU A 194 14.39 -12.69 8.65
N ASP A 195 13.20 -12.28 8.21
CA ASP A 195 12.22 -11.60 9.04
C ASP A 195 10.76 -12.00 8.80
N GLY A 196 10.45 -12.69 7.70
CA GLY A 196 9.09 -13.14 7.36
C GLY A 196 8.10 -12.01 7.05
N ILE A 197 8.59 -10.76 6.92
CA ILE A 197 7.79 -9.54 6.83
C ILE A 197 8.08 -8.78 5.53
N HIS A 198 9.35 -8.54 5.22
CA HIS A 198 9.76 -7.68 4.11
C HIS A 198 9.93 -8.47 2.82
N TYR A 199 9.62 -7.86 1.68
CA TYR A 199 9.73 -8.53 0.39
C TYR A 199 11.19 -8.79 0.03
N SER A 200 11.46 -9.93 -0.58
CA SER A 200 12.72 -10.12 -1.30
C SER A 200 12.73 -9.27 -2.58
N ALA A 201 13.89 -9.16 -3.23
CA ALA A 201 13.97 -8.54 -4.56
C ALA A 201 13.04 -9.24 -5.59
N LYS A 202 12.86 -10.57 -5.47
CA LYS A 202 11.90 -11.31 -6.29
C LYS A 202 10.46 -10.98 -5.92
N GLY A 203 10.16 -10.86 -4.63
CA GLY A 203 8.87 -10.40 -4.13
C GLY A 203 8.49 -9.02 -4.68
N HIS A 204 9.44 -8.08 -4.69
CA HIS A 204 9.22 -6.76 -5.30
C HIS A 204 8.93 -6.84 -6.80
N ALA A 205 9.65 -7.69 -7.55
CA ALA A 205 9.39 -7.88 -8.98
C ALA A 205 7.99 -8.49 -9.24
N ALA A 206 7.60 -9.52 -8.48
CA ALA A 206 6.28 -10.14 -8.57
C ALA A 206 5.15 -9.16 -8.19
N MET A 207 5.36 -8.35 -7.15
CA MET A 207 4.41 -7.31 -6.76
C MET A 207 4.22 -6.29 -7.89
N ALA A 208 5.32 -5.87 -8.54
CA ALA A 208 5.25 -4.93 -9.65
C ALA A 208 4.48 -5.49 -10.86
N GLU A 209 4.58 -6.79 -11.14
CA GLU A 209 3.82 -7.45 -12.20
C GLU A 209 2.32 -7.49 -11.91
N LEU A 210 1.93 -7.83 -10.67
CA LEU A 210 0.52 -7.78 -10.26
C LEU A 210 -0.03 -6.36 -10.31
N MET A 211 0.74 -5.38 -9.82
CA MET A 211 0.36 -3.96 -9.83
C MET A 211 0.24 -3.43 -11.26
N GLU A 212 1.18 -3.74 -12.15
CA GLU A 212 1.10 -3.31 -13.55
C GLU A 212 -0.20 -3.76 -14.19
N LYS A 213 -0.52 -5.05 -14.09
CA LYS A 213 -1.74 -5.61 -14.65
C LYS A 213 -2.97 -4.88 -14.11
N LYS A 214 -3.06 -4.75 -12.78
CA LYS A 214 -4.22 -4.15 -12.12
C LYS A 214 -4.35 -2.65 -12.42
N VAL A 215 -3.24 -1.91 -12.47
CA VAL A 215 -3.24 -0.49 -12.83
C VAL A 215 -3.76 -0.28 -14.25
N ARG A 216 -3.29 -1.09 -15.20
CA ARG A 216 -3.77 -1.01 -16.60
C ARG A 216 -5.26 -1.32 -16.69
N GLU A 217 -5.74 -2.36 -16.00
CA GLU A 217 -7.19 -2.67 -15.92
C GLU A 217 -8.04 -1.50 -15.40
N ILE A 218 -7.49 -0.66 -14.52
CA ILE A 218 -8.22 0.45 -13.89
C ILE A 218 -8.17 1.72 -14.75
N LEU A 219 -7.03 1.99 -15.39
CA LEU A 219 -6.72 3.28 -16.00
C LEU A 219 -6.72 3.27 -17.53
N GLU A 220 -6.80 2.12 -18.18
CA GLU A 220 -6.93 1.94 -19.64
C GLU A 220 -8.33 1.49 -20.02
#